data_AF-A0A5N6NJ50-F1
#
_entry.id   AF-A0A5N6NJ50-F1
#
_cell.length_a   1.000
_cell.length_b   1.000
_cell.length_c   1.000
_cell.angle_alpha   90.00
_cell.angle_beta   90.00
_cell.angle_gamma   90.00
#
_symmetry.space_group_name_H-M   'P 1'
#
loop_
_entity.id
_entity.type
_entity.pdbx_description
1 polymer ?
#
loop_
_entity_poly.entity_id
_entity_poly.type
_entity_poly.pdbx_seq_one_letter_code
_entity_poly.pdbx_strand_id
1 'polypeptide(L)'
;MQSIQVHNHTYRLYEGNGDVWTIKIFNFGDGVPFKSANYKVDALDASNHSYSYSFIEGDNLMGILDTINYHVKVVPCDEGCVFNQIVTYKCKGNEKPSEEFIKKEKEL
;
A
#
# COMPACT_ATOMS: atom_id res chain seq x y z
N MET A 1 -8.33 -24.83 4.01
CA MET A 1 -6.93 -24.51 3.67
C MET A 1 -6.99 -23.29 2.75
N GLN A 2 -6.72 -22.09 3.28
CA GLN A 2 -6.64 -20.89 2.45
C GLN A 2 -5.36 -20.97 1.61
N SER A 3 -5.50 -20.92 0.30
CA SER A 3 -4.36 -20.86 -0.61
C SER A 3 -3.67 -19.50 -0.43
N ILE A 4 -2.39 -19.51 -0.08
CA ILE A 4 -1.56 -18.30 -0.06
C ILE A 4 -1.31 -17.95 -1.54
N GLN A 5 -1.97 -16.91 -2.04
CA GLN A 5 -1.71 -16.36 -3.37
C GLN A 5 -0.42 -15.53 -3.29
N VAL A 6 0.67 -16.06 -3.84
CA VAL A 6 1.94 -15.32 -3.91
C VAL A 6 1.89 -14.39 -5.11
N HIS A 7 1.85 -13.09 -4.87
CA HIS A 7 1.90 -12.08 -5.91
C HIS A 7 3.35 -11.61 -6.10
N ASN A 8 3.94 -11.90 -7.26
CA ASN A 8 5.28 -11.43 -7.60
C ASN A 8 5.24 -9.96 -8.01
N HIS A 9 5.33 -9.07 -7.03
CA HIS A 9 5.45 -7.64 -7.27
C HIS A 9 6.89 -7.25 -7.57
N THR A 10 7.08 -6.26 -8.42
CA THR A 10 8.39 -5.64 -8.64
C THR A 10 8.31 -4.15 -8.34
N TYR A 11 9.43 -3.55 -7.98
CA TYR A 11 9.53 -2.11 -7.88
C TYR A 11 10.81 -1.63 -8.54
N ARG A 12 10.78 -0.39 -9.01
CA ARG A 12 11.98 0.34 -9.40
C ARG A 12 11.98 1.71 -8.74
N LEU A 13 13.16 2.16 -8.33
CA LEU A 13 13.36 3.52 -7.87
C LEU A 13 13.13 4.49 -9.04
N TYR A 14 12.30 5.51 -8.83
CA TYR A 14 12.08 6.58 -9.80
C TYR A 14 12.80 7.85 -9.36
N GLU A 15 12.63 8.23 -8.09
CA GLU A 15 13.26 9.40 -7.49
C GLU A 15 13.58 9.13 -6.02
N GLY A 16 14.68 9.71 -5.52
CA GLY A 16 15.11 9.60 -4.13
C GLY A 16 16.15 8.51 -3.88
N ASN A 17 16.24 8.07 -2.63
CA ASN A 17 17.32 7.19 -2.14
C ASN A 17 16.80 5.99 -1.32
N GLY A 18 15.48 5.82 -1.20
CA GLY A 18 14.84 4.82 -0.36
C GLY A 18 14.16 5.37 0.90
N ASP A 19 14.51 6.59 1.33
CA ASP A 19 13.96 7.26 2.52
C ASP A 19 12.69 8.08 2.21
N VAL A 20 12.21 8.86 3.17
CA VAL A 20 11.08 9.79 3.01
C VAL A 20 11.22 10.63 1.74
N TRP A 21 10.09 10.82 1.05
CA TRP A 21 9.97 11.47 -0.27
C TRP A 21 10.44 10.63 -1.46
N THR A 22 11.02 9.44 -1.23
CA THR A 22 11.33 8.52 -2.32
C THR A 22 10.07 8.12 -3.09
N ILE A 23 10.15 8.17 -4.42
CA ILE A 23 9.13 7.67 -5.33
C ILE A 23 9.63 6.40 -5.99
N LYS A 24 8.82 5.35 -5.94
CA LYS A 24 9.04 4.06 -6.61
C LYS A 24 7.90 3.84 -7.60
N ILE A 25 8.23 3.26 -8.75
CA ILE A 25 7.21 2.69 -9.63
C ILE A 25 7.02 1.25 -9.19
N PHE A 26 5.85 0.96 -8.64
CA PHE A 26 5.43 -0.35 -8.19
C PHE A 26 4.68 -1.04 -9.32
N ASN A 27 5.13 -2.22 -9.75
CA ASN A 27 4.40 -3.04 -10.72
C ASN A 27 3.74 -4.20 -9.98
N PHE A 28 2.45 -4.28 -10.16
CA PHE A 28 1.60 -5.30 -9.61
C PHE A 28 1.81 -6.63 -10.36
N GLY A 29 1.72 -7.76 -9.65
CA GLY A 29 1.87 -9.08 -10.25
C GLY A 29 0.58 -9.56 -10.92
N ASP A 30 0.67 -10.61 -11.75
CA ASP A 30 -0.44 -11.08 -12.61
C ASP A 30 -1.72 -11.55 -11.86
N GLY A 31 -1.68 -11.68 -10.54
CA GLY A 31 -2.82 -12.09 -9.69
C GLY A 31 -3.69 -10.94 -9.17
N VAL A 32 -3.32 -9.68 -9.44
CA VAL A 32 -4.10 -8.50 -9.01
C VAL A 32 -4.57 -7.70 -10.23
N PRO A 33 -5.71 -6.98 -10.16
CA PRO A 33 -6.35 -6.33 -11.31
C PRO A 33 -5.69 -5.01 -11.73
N PHE A 34 -4.48 -4.73 -11.25
CA PHE A 34 -3.76 -3.48 -11.47
C PHE A 34 -2.41 -3.76 -12.14
N LYS A 35 -1.88 -2.79 -12.88
CA LYS A 35 -0.61 -2.92 -13.60
C LYS A 35 0.51 -2.25 -12.85
N SER A 36 0.37 -0.96 -12.55
CA SER A 36 1.41 -0.21 -11.86
C SER A 36 0.90 1.04 -11.16
N ALA A 37 1.66 1.49 -10.17
CA ALA A 37 1.37 2.70 -9.41
C ALA A 37 2.65 3.41 -8.96
N ASN A 38 2.56 4.72 -8.82
CA ASN A 38 3.58 5.54 -8.18
C ASN A 38 3.38 5.49 -6.66
N TYR A 39 4.35 4.88 -6.02
CA TYR A 39 4.46 4.66 -4.60
C TYR A 39 5.39 5.71 -4.01
N LYS A 40 4.93 6.47 -3.02
CA LYS A 40 5.74 7.49 -2.35
C LYS A 40 5.92 7.14 -0.88
N VAL A 41 7.14 7.24 -0.37
CA VAL A 41 7.43 7.12 1.07
C VAL A 41 7.05 8.44 1.76
N ASP A 42 6.08 8.40 2.68
CA ASP A 42 5.62 9.59 3.41
C ASP A 42 6.30 9.75 4.77
N ALA A 43 6.60 8.64 5.45
CA ALA A 43 7.30 8.66 6.72
C ALA A 43 8.02 7.33 6.96
N LEU A 44 9.19 7.40 7.58
CA LEU A 44 9.95 6.24 8.03
C LEU A 44 10.46 6.54 9.43
N ASP A 45 10.03 5.76 10.42
CA ASP A 45 10.49 5.84 11.79
C ASP A 45 10.90 4.44 12.26
N ALA A 46 12.17 4.13 12.03
CA ALA A 46 12.76 2.86 12.44
C ALA A 46 12.78 2.69 13.97
N SER A 47 12.81 3.77 14.74
CA SER A 47 12.85 3.71 16.21
C SER A 47 11.50 3.25 16.79
N ASN A 48 10.41 3.69 16.18
CA ASN A 48 9.04 3.32 16.58
C ASN A 48 8.43 2.21 15.71
N HIS A 49 9.23 1.56 14.85
CA HIS A 49 8.80 0.50 13.93
C HIS A 49 7.56 0.90 13.12
N SER A 50 7.56 2.13 12.62
CA SER A 50 6.44 2.67 11.84
C SER A 50 6.87 3.19 10.48
N TYR A 51 5.98 3.06 9.53
CA TYR A 51 6.25 3.37 8.14
C TYR A 51 4.95 3.80 7.46
N SER A 52 5.00 4.89 6.69
CA SER A 52 3.84 5.39 5.95
C SER A 52 4.20 5.61 4.50
N TYR A 53 3.28 5.29 3.62
CA TYR A 53 3.43 5.45 2.18
C TYR A 53 2.10 5.72 1.50
N SER A 54 2.17 6.24 0.28
CA SER A 54 0.99 6.57 -0.50
C SER A 54 1.13 6.09 -1.93
N PHE A 55 0.04 5.55 -2.48
CA PHE A 55 -0.13 5.53 -3.93
C PHE A 55 -0.70 6.87 -4.36
N ILE A 56 0.05 7.58 -5.22
CA ILE A 56 -0.26 8.95 -5.64
C ILE A 56 -0.66 9.04 -7.12
N GLU A 57 -0.32 8.03 -7.92
CA GLU A 57 -0.77 7.84 -9.30
C GLU A 57 -0.82 6.34 -9.59
N GLY A 58 -1.65 5.91 -10.54
CA GLY A 58 -1.76 4.50 -10.92
C GLY A 58 -3.18 4.07 -11.25
N ASP A 59 -3.32 2.91 -11.89
CA ASP A 59 -4.63 2.32 -12.19
C ASP A 59 -5.33 1.75 -10.94
N ASN A 60 -4.56 1.46 -9.88
CA ASN A 60 -5.07 1.10 -8.56
C ASN A 60 -5.91 2.20 -7.89
N LEU A 61 -5.82 3.46 -8.34
CA LEU A 61 -6.68 4.55 -7.87
C LEU A 61 -8.10 4.48 -8.48
N MET A 62 -8.32 3.58 -9.45
CA MET A 62 -9.62 3.27 -10.05
C MET A 62 -10.34 4.48 -10.67
N GLY A 63 -9.63 5.58 -10.91
CA GLY A 63 -10.21 6.85 -11.36
C GLY A 63 -10.93 7.65 -10.27
N ILE A 64 -11.37 7.01 -9.18
CA ILE A 64 -12.20 7.61 -8.12
C ILE A 64 -11.40 8.14 -6.92
N LEU A 65 -10.12 7.76 -6.80
CA LEU A 65 -9.25 8.13 -5.68
C LEU A 65 -8.19 9.15 -6.08
N ASP A 66 -7.95 10.14 -5.23
CA ASP A 66 -6.77 11.01 -5.26
C ASP A 66 -5.53 10.25 -4.79
N THR A 67 -5.65 9.58 -3.64
CA THR A 67 -4.55 8.83 -3.02
C THR A 67 -5.08 7.64 -2.24
N ILE A 68 -4.24 6.62 -2.09
CA ILE A 68 -4.40 5.57 -1.07
C ILE A 68 -3.23 5.71 -0.11
N ASN A 69 -3.52 6.04 1.15
CA ASN A 69 -2.50 6.29 2.17
C ASN A 69 -2.45 5.11 3.14
N TYR A 70 -1.27 4.59 3.36
CA TYR A 70 -0.98 3.49 4.27
C TYR A 70 -0.19 4.02 5.46
N HIS A 71 -0.63 3.64 6.66
CA HIS A 71 0.14 3.79 7.88
C HIS A 71 0.33 2.41 8.52
N VAL A 72 1.57 1.98 8.60
CA VAL A 72 1.97 0.68 9.14
C VAL A 72 2.70 0.90 10.47
N LYS A 73 2.35 0.09 11.46
CA LYS A 73 3.06 0.01 12.74
C LYS A 73 3.23 -1.45 13.14
N VAL A 74 4.47 -1.83 13.41
CA VAL A 74 4.82 -3.17 13.88
C VAL A 74 5.10 -3.11 15.37
N VAL A 75 4.38 -3.91 16.16
CA VAL A 75 4.51 -3.94 17.62
C VAL A 75 5.03 -5.32 18.04
N PRO A 76 6.20 -5.43 18.69
CA PRO A 76 6.67 -6.70 19.22
C PRO A 76 5.67 -7.31 20.21
N CYS A 77 5.54 -8.64 20.21
CA CYS A 77 4.79 -9.40 21.21
C CYS A 77 5.58 -10.65 21.61
N ASP A 78 5.09 -11.41 22.61
CA ASP A 78 5.81 -12.56 23.19
C ASP A 78 6.27 -13.57 22.14
N GLU A 79 5.41 -13.87 21.16
CA GLU A 79 5.71 -14.73 20.02
C GLU A 79 5.49 -13.97 18.70
N GLY A 80 6.46 -13.13 18.33
CA GLY A 80 6.49 -12.45 17.03
C GLY A 80 6.12 -10.97 17.11
N CYS A 81 5.16 -10.54 16.27
CA CYS A 81 4.72 -9.16 16.25
C CYS A 81 3.24 -9.03 15.83
N VAL A 82 2.64 -7.92 16.24
CA VAL A 82 1.36 -7.46 15.71
C VAL A 82 1.63 -6.43 14.61
N PHE A 83 1.24 -6.76 13.39
CA PHE A 83 1.25 -5.84 12.25
C PHE A 83 -0.07 -5.06 12.22
N ASN A 84 0.00 -3.76 12.49
CA ASN A 84 -1.15 -2.86 12.39
C ASN A 84 -1.04 -2.03 11.11
N GLN A 85 -2.08 -2.05 10.30
CA GLN A 85 -2.17 -1.27 9.07
C GLN A 85 -3.46 -0.47 9.07
N ILE A 86 -3.33 0.83 8.79
CA ILE A 86 -4.45 1.73 8.55
C ILE A 86 -4.35 2.16 7.10
N VAL A 87 -5.42 1.91 6.34
CA VAL A 87 -5.54 2.30 4.94
C VAL A 87 -6.60 3.38 4.83
N THR A 88 -6.22 4.52 4.27
CA THR A 88 -7.12 5.66 4.05
C THR A 88 -7.28 5.91 2.55
N TYR A 89 -8.51 5.82 2.07
CA TYR A 89 -8.86 6.08 0.68
C TYR A 89 -9.37 7.50 0.52
N LYS A 90 -8.55 8.38 -0.07
CA LYS A 90 -8.96 9.77 -0.34
C LYS A 90 -9.71 9.81 -1.67
N CYS A 91 -11.02 9.94 -1.62
CA CYS A 91 -11.89 9.96 -2.80
C CYS A 91 -11.91 11.36 -3.44
N LYS A 92 -11.95 11.41 -4.78
CA LYS A 92 -12.09 12.67 -5.56
C LYS A 92 -13.46 13.34 -5.39
N GLY A 93 -14.46 12.55 -5.02
CA GLY A 93 -15.84 12.98 -4.86
C GLY A 93 -16.61 12.04 -3.94
N ASN A 94 -17.90 11.87 -4.21
CA ASN A 94 -18.80 11.08 -3.36
C ASN A 94 -18.74 9.57 -3.65
N GLU A 95 -18.16 9.17 -4.78
CA GLU A 95 -17.97 7.75 -5.11
C GLU A 95 -16.92 7.12 -4.19
N LYS A 96 -17.20 5.89 -3.73
CA LYS A 96 -16.36 5.17 -2.77
C LYS A 96 -15.93 3.83 -3.37
N PRO A 97 -14.76 3.28 -2.99
CA PRO A 97 -14.41 1.90 -3.29
C PRO A 97 -15.51 0.95 -2.81
N SER A 98 -15.74 -0.13 -3.56
CA SER A 98 -16.74 -1.12 -3.17
C SER A 98 -16.33 -1.86 -1.89
N GLU A 99 -17.31 -2.30 -1.11
CA GLU A 99 -17.05 -3.11 0.09
C GLU A 99 -16.30 -4.40 -0.24
N GLU A 100 -16.59 -5.01 -1.39
CA GLU A 100 -15.88 -6.20 -1.87
C GLU A 100 -14.39 -5.91 -2.12
N PHE A 101 -14.08 -4.77 -2.73
CA PHE A 101 -12.70 -4.34 -2.94
C PHE A 101 -11.97 -4.14 -1.60
N ILE A 102 -12.58 -3.41 -0.66
CA ILE A 102 -12.01 -3.15 0.67
C ILE A 102 -11.79 -4.46 1.43
N LYS A 103 -12.73 -5.41 1.33
CA LYS A 103 -12.59 -6.72 1.98
C LYS A 103 -11.44 -7.53 1.39
N LYS A 104 -11.31 -7.58 0.07
CA LYS A 104 -10.20 -8.28 -0.61
C LYS A 104 -8.85 -7.67 -0.24
N GLU A 105 -8.77 -6.34 -0.15
CA GLU A 105 -7.53 -5.65 0.23
C GLU A 105 -7.09 -6.00 1.66
N LYS A 106 -8.04 -6.10 2.59
CA LYS A 106 -7.78 -6.47 3.98
C LYS A 106 -7.35 -7.95 4.17
N GLU A 107 -7.65 -8.80 3.20
CA GLU A 107 -7.32 -10.23 3.20
C GLU A 107 -5.97 -10.54 2.51
N LEU A 108 -5.36 -9.54 1.85
CA LEU A 108 -4.03 -9.63 1.21
C LEU A 108 -2.90 -9.33 2.20
#